data_AF-A0A834AYJ1-F1
#
_entry.id   AF-A0A834AYJ1-F1
#
_cell.length_a   1.000
_cell.length_b   1.000
_cell.length_c   1.000
_cell.angle_alpha   90.00
_cell.angle_beta   90.00
_cell.angle_gamma   90.00
#
_symmetry.space_group_name_H-M   'P 1'
#
loop_
_entity.id
_entity.type
_entity.pdbx_description
1 polymer ?
#
loop_
_entity_poly.entity_id
_entity_poly.type
_entity_poly.pdbx_seq_one_letter_code
_entity_poly.pdbx_strand_id
1 'polypeptide(L)'
;MAALHQRSVLAMIKEFRRNWHTLCDSERTTVCGADAMLLALQLCMAESSRQHGGEFTVSLSDVLLTWKHLLHEKLNLPFENVEVIDHYEDIRRTYDSFLKNSNMLDVMDVYKKCSVLTSNCENNANISAENFQQGKNEQKKKIPILSS
;
A
#
# COMPACT_ATOMS: atom_id res chain seq x y z
N MET A 1 10.92 10.09 1.62
CA MET A 1 9.49 10.04 1.21
C MET A 1 9.24 10.35 -0.28
N ALA A 2 10.04 11.19 -0.96
CA ALA A 2 9.79 11.55 -2.37
C ALA A 2 10.09 10.43 -3.41
N ALA A 3 10.93 9.44 -3.09
CA ALA A 3 11.40 8.45 -4.07
C ALA A 3 10.31 7.45 -4.53
N LEU A 4 9.27 7.21 -3.73
CA LEU A 4 8.26 6.21 -4.06
C LEU A 4 7.15 6.74 -4.99
N HIS A 5 6.83 8.03 -4.90
CA HIS A 5 5.79 8.66 -5.74
C HIS A 5 6.21 8.83 -7.20
N GLN A 6 7.50 8.68 -7.53
CA GLN A 6 8.03 8.78 -8.89
C GLN A 6 8.22 7.44 -9.60
N ARG A 7 8.02 6.30 -8.91
CA ARG A 7 8.08 4.99 -9.57
C ARG A 7 6.82 4.75 -10.40
N SER A 8 7.00 4.25 -11.62
CA SER A 8 5.85 3.85 -12.43
C SER A 8 5.08 2.72 -11.75
N VAL A 9 3.75 2.71 -11.89
CA VAL A 9 2.87 1.65 -11.38
C VAL A 9 3.34 0.27 -11.87
N LEU A 10 3.79 0.17 -13.12
CA LEU A 10 4.36 -1.06 -13.67
C LEU A 10 5.61 -1.53 -12.91
N ALA A 11 6.53 -0.61 -12.58
CA ALA A 11 7.74 -0.96 -11.83
C ALA A 11 7.39 -1.45 -10.42
N MET A 12 6.42 -0.81 -9.77
CA MET A 12 5.91 -1.23 -8.46
C MET A 12 5.26 -2.62 -8.51
N ILE A 13 4.41 -2.89 -9.49
CA ILE A 13 3.81 -4.22 -9.69
C ILE A 13 4.89 -5.28 -9.97
N LYS A 14 5.93 -4.95 -10.74
CA LYS A 14 7.06 -5.86 -10.97
C LYS A 14 7.82 -6.17 -9.68
N GLU A 15 8.12 -5.16 -8.88
CA GLU A 15 8.80 -5.34 -7.59
C GLU A 15 7.96 -6.17 -6.63
N PHE A 16 6.65 -5.91 -6.57
CA PHE A 16 5.70 -6.68 -5.79
C PHE A 16 5.69 -8.16 -6.21
N ARG A 17 5.61 -8.45 -7.52
CA ARG A 17 5.66 -9.83 -8.03
C ARG A 17 6.98 -10.53 -7.69
N ARG A 18 8.11 -9.80 -7.71
CA ARG A 18 9.43 -10.36 -7.37
C ARG A 18 9.56 -10.69 -5.89
N ASN A 19 8.92 -9.92 -5.01
CA ASN A 19 8.98 -10.11 -3.56
C ASN A 19 7.71 -10.76 -2.99
N TRP A 20 6.89 -11.37 -3.85
CA TRP A 20 5.57 -11.89 -3.53
C TRP A 20 5.53 -12.72 -2.24
N HIS A 21 6.44 -13.69 -2.14
CA HIS A 21 6.53 -14.66 -1.04
C HIS A 21 6.78 -13.99 0.32
N THR A 22 7.36 -12.79 0.32
CA THR A 22 7.65 -12.02 1.53
C THR A 22 6.53 -11.05 1.89
N LEU A 23 5.65 -10.74 0.94
CA LEU A 23 4.62 -9.71 1.05
C LEU A 23 3.21 -10.24 1.26
N CYS A 24 2.95 -11.49 0.86
CA CYS A 24 1.64 -12.12 0.88
C CYS A 24 1.68 -13.48 1.58
N ASP A 25 0.66 -13.78 2.37
CA ASP A 25 0.54 -15.05 3.09
C ASP A 25 0.06 -16.20 2.19
N SER A 26 -0.47 -15.88 1.00
CA SER A 26 -0.99 -16.85 0.04
C SER A 26 -0.26 -16.76 -1.30
N GLU A 27 0.13 -17.91 -1.84
CA GLU A 27 0.66 -18.03 -3.20
C GLU A 27 -0.38 -17.71 -4.29
N ARG A 28 -1.66 -17.76 -3.94
CA ARG A 28 -2.79 -17.56 -4.87
C ARG A 28 -3.37 -16.16 -4.82
N THR A 29 -2.80 -15.24 -4.05
CA THR A 29 -3.30 -13.87 -4.03
C THR A 29 -3.27 -13.30 -5.46
N THR A 30 -4.21 -12.45 -5.82
CA THR A 30 -4.25 -11.79 -7.15
C THR A 30 -4.28 -10.29 -6.97
N VAL A 31 -3.82 -9.54 -7.99
CA VAL A 31 -3.87 -8.07 -7.97
C VAL A 31 -5.09 -7.61 -8.74
N CYS A 32 -5.97 -6.88 -8.05
CA CYS A 32 -7.13 -6.22 -8.61
C CYS A 32 -6.68 -4.96 -9.35
N GLY A 33 -6.90 -4.92 -10.67
CA GLY A 33 -6.69 -3.72 -11.48
C GLY A 33 -7.79 -2.68 -11.26
N ALA A 34 -7.62 -1.47 -11.79
CA ALA A 34 -8.53 -0.33 -11.56
C ALA A 34 -10.00 -0.65 -11.89
N ASP A 35 -10.27 -1.30 -13.03
CA ASP A 35 -11.63 -1.65 -13.45
C ASP A 35 -12.31 -2.61 -12.47
N ALA A 36 -11.57 -3.61 -12.00
CA ALA A 36 -12.06 -4.57 -11.03
C ALA A 36 -12.20 -3.95 -9.63
N MET A 37 -11.34 -2.98 -9.27
CA MET A 37 -11.46 -2.22 -8.03
C MET A 37 -12.75 -1.38 -8.02
N LEU A 38 -13.07 -0.71 -9.13
CA LEU A 38 -14.31 0.07 -9.28
C LEU A 38 -15.54 -0.83 -9.24
N LEU A 39 -15.52 -1.97 -9.93
CA LEU A 39 -16.62 -2.93 -9.91
C LEU A 39 -16.86 -3.49 -8.51
N ALA A 40 -15.79 -3.88 -7.80
CA ALA A 40 -15.88 -4.35 -6.42
C ALA A 40 -16.45 -3.28 -5.50
N LEU A 41 -16.02 -2.01 -5.64
CA LEU A 41 -16.56 -0.91 -4.86
C LEU A 41 -18.05 -0.69 -5.15
N GLN A 42 -18.45 -0.67 -6.42
CA GLN A 42 -19.86 -0.54 -6.81
C GLN A 42 -20.73 -1.64 -6.18
N LEU A 43 -20.27 -2.89 -6.19
CA LEU A 43 -20.99 -4.00 -5.57
C LEU A 43 -21.08 -3.84 -4.05
N CYS A 44 -20.02 -3.39 -3.39
CA CYS A 44 -20.03 -3.13 -1.95
C CYS A 44 -20.97 -1.98 -1.56
N MET A 45 -21.03 -0.94 -2.39
CA MET A 45 -21.96 0.18 -2.20
C MET A 45 -23.41 -0.23 -2.42
N ALA A 46 -23.70 -1.00 -3.47
CA ALA A 46 -25.05 -1.52 -3.71
C ALA A 46 -25.49 -2.49 -2.62
N GLU A 47 -24.57 -3.30 -2.08
CA GLU A 47 -24.82 -4.16 -0.92
C GLU A 47 -25.14 -3.33 0.34
N SER A 48 -24.38 -2.27 0.60
CA SER A 48 -24.66 -1.34 1.70
C SER A 48 -26.03 -0.67 1.52
N SER A 49 -26.34 -0.18 0.32
CA SER A 49 -27.66 0.39 -0.01
C SER A 49 -28.80 -0.60 0.24
N ARG A 50 -28.60 -1.89 -0.08
CA ARG A 50 -29.58 -2.94 0.20
C ARG A 50 -29.80 -3.15 1.70
N GLN A 51 -28.74 -3.11 2.50
CA GLN A 51 -28.81 -3.32 3.95
C GLN A 51 -29.52 -2.17 4.68
N HIS A 52 -29.37 -0.93 4.19
CA HIS A 52 -29.89 0.27 4.85
C HIS A 52 -31.22 0.78 4.25
N GLY A 53 -31.39 0.67 2.93
CA GLY A 53 -32.54 1.19 2.18
C GLY A 53 -33.35 0.14 1.43
N GLY A 54 -32.93 -1.13 1.45
CA GLY A 54 -33.66 -2.25 0.82
C GLY A 54 -33.43 -2.42 -0.68
N GLU A 55 -32.66 -1.54 -1.33
CA GLU A 55 -32.43 -1.55 -2.77
C GLU A 55 -30.95 -1.82 -3.12
N PHE A 56 -30.70 -2.76 -4.05
CA PHE A 56 -29.34 -3.06 -4.53
C PHE A 56 -28.97 -2.15 -5.70
N THR A 57 -28.85 -0.86 -5.44
CA THR A 57 -28.50 0.15 -6.45
C THR A 57 -27.54 1.19 -5.89
N VAL A 58 -26.80 1.83 -6.79
CA VAL A 58 -25.89 2.94 -6.50
C VAL A 58 -25.72 3.79 -7.75
N SER A 59 -25.63 5.11 -7.60
CA SER A 59 -25.35 6.00 -8.72
C SER A 59 -23.86 5.98 -9.09
N LEU A 60 -23.54 6.16 -10.37
CA LEU A 60 -22.14 6.25 -10.81
C LEU A 60 -21.40 7.43 -10.15
N SER A 61 -22.08 8.55 -9.92
CA SER A 61 -21.52 9.71 -9.21
C SER A 61 -21.06 9.35 -7.80
N ASP A 62 -21.89 8.60 -7.05
CA ASP A 62 -21.55 8.20 -5.68
C ASP A 62 -20.39 7.21 -5.66
N VAL A 63 -20.35 6.29 -6.64
CA VAL A 63 -19.21 5.36 -6.80
C VAL A 63 -17.91 6.14 -7.02
N LEU A 64 -17.90 7.13 -7.92
CA LEU A 64 -16.70 7.91 -8.21
C LEU A 64 -16.27 8.80 -7.03
N LEU A 65 -17.24 9.36 -6.30
CA LEU A 65 -16.97 10.13 -5.09
C LEU A 65 -16.37 9.25 -3.99
N THR A 66 -16.96 8.07 -3.77
CA THR A 66 -16.50 7.10 -2.78
C THR A 66 -15.13 6.55 -3.15
N TRP A 67 -14.88 6.30 -4.43
CA TRP A 67 -13.58 5.90 -4.94
C TRP A 67 -12.50 6.94 -4.65
N LYS A 68 -12.79 8.22 -4.90
CA LYS A 68 -11.88 9.33 -4.58
C LYS A 68 -11.56 9.34 -3.09
N HIS A 69 -12.56 9.22 -2.23
CA HIS A 69 -12.36 9.20 -0.79
C HIS A 69 -11.54 7.99 -0.33
N LEU A 70 -11.90 6.78 -0.80
CA LEU A 70 -11.17 5.54 -0.50
C LEU A 70 -9.69 5.63 -0.89
N LEU A 71 -9.38 6.20 -2.06
CA LEU A 71 -8.00 6.39 -2.51
C LEU A 71 -7.22 7.32 -1.59
N HIS A 72 -7.79 8.46 -1.23
CA HIS A 72 -7.15 9.41 -0.32
C HIS A 72 -6.87 8.75 1.03
N GLU A 73 -7.86 8.04 1.56
CA GLU A 73 -7.75 7.40 2.85
C GLU A 73 -6.74 6.24 2.83
N LYS A 74 -6.81 5.34 1.83
CA LYS A 74 -5.82 4.27 1.70
C LYS A 74 -4.42 4.84 1.49
N LEU A 75 -4.22 5.88 0.71
CA LEU A 75 -2.88 6.42 0.46
C LEU A 75 -2.37 7.41 1.51
N ASN A 76 -3.14 7.69 2.57
CA ASN A 76 -2.85 8.74 3.55
C ASN A 76 -2.59 10.11 2.88
N LEU A 77 -3.35 10.44 1.84
CA LEU A 77 -3.25 11.72 1.14
C LEU A 77 -4.15 12.75 1.82
N PRO A 78 -3.71 14.02 1.94
CA PRO A 78 -4.57 15.08 2.43
C PRO A 78 -5.84 15.17 1.57
N PHE A 79 -7.01 15.19 2.20
CA PHE A 79 -8.30 15.27 1.53
C PHE A 79 -9.08 16.47 2.07
N GLU A 80 -9.35 17.44 1.20
CA GLU A 80 -9.97 18.72 1.59
C GLU A 80 -11.50 18.72 1.43
N ASN A 81 -12.08 17.74 0.72
CA ASN A 81 -13.54 17.67 0.53
C ASN A 81 -14.22 16.94 1.69
N VAL A 82 -15.14 17.61 2.36
CA VAL A 82 -15.94 17.09 3.49
C VAL A 82 -17.32 16.63 3.00
N GLU A 83 -17.40 16.06 1.81
CA GLU A 83 -18.66 15.39 1.41
C GLU A 83 -18.78 14.12 2.24
N VAL A 84 -19.76 14.11 3.14
CA VAL A 84 -20.09 12.96 3.97
C VAL A 84 -20.63 11.88 3.05
N ILE A 85 -19.84 10.81 2.87
CA ILE A 85 -20.31 9.61 2.18
C ILE A 85 -21.12 8.79 3.19
N ASP A 86 -22.38 8.58 2.87
CA ASP A 86 -23.30 7.84 3.73
C ASP A 86 -22.82 6.40 3.92
N HIS A 87 -22.89 5.91 5.16
CA HIS A 87 -22.45 4.56 5.55
C HIS A 87 -21.04 4.17 5.05
N TYR A 88 -20.11 5.12 4.90
CA TYR A 88 -18.78 4.88 4.34
C TYR A 88 -18.00 3.78 5.07
N GLU A 89 -18.03 3.75 6.40
CA GLU A 89 -17.31 2.73 7.19
C GLU A 89 -17.80 1.31 6.90
N ASP A 90 -19.09 1.13 6.63
CA ASP A 90 -19.67 -0.17 6.28
C ASP A 90 -19.33 -0.55 4.83
N ILE A 91 -19.36 0.42 3.91
CA ILE A 91 -18.89 0.23 2.52
C ILE A 91 -17.43 -0.21 2.52
N ARG A 92 -16.58 0.51 3.26
CA ARG A 92 -15.14 0.22 3.39
C ARG A 92 -14.90 -1.18 3.98
N ARG A 93 -15.58 -1.52 5.08
CA ARG A 93 -15.46 -2.86 5.69
C ARG A 93 -15.86 -3.96 4.72
N THR A 94 -16.93 -3.74 3.96
CA THR A 94 -17.42 -4.69 2.95
C THR A 94 -16.42 -4.85 1.83
N TYR A 95 -15.84 -3.75 1.35
CA TYR A 95 -14.78 -3.75 0.33
C TYR A 95 -13.52 -4.51 0.77
N ASP A 96 -12.99 -4.21 1.96
CA ASP A 96 -11.81 -4.89 2.48
C ASP A 96 -12.09 -6.38 2.72
N SER A 97 -13.31 -6.71 3.18
CA SER A 97 -13.75 -8.11 3.33
C SER A 97 -13.87 -8.84 1.99
N PHE A 98 -14.40 -8.18 0.96
CA PHE A 98 -14.47 -8.72 -0.39
C PHE A 98 -13.08 -9.07 -0.91
N LEU A 99 -12.13 -8.13 -0.83
CA LEU A 99 -10.75 -8.37 -1.26
C LEU A 99 -10.11 -9.52 -0.49
N LYS A 100 -10.23 -9.53 0.84
CA LYS A 100 -9.69 -10.59 1.69
C LYS A 100 -10.27 -11.96 1.35
N ASN A 101 -11.58 -12.07 1.24
CA ASN A 101 -12.27 -13.33 0.97
C ASN A 101 -12.01 -13.86 -0.44
N SER A 102 -11.78 -12.96 -1.41
CA SER A 102 -11.41 -13.32 -2.78
C SER A 102 -9.91 -13.52 -2.97
N ASN A 103 -9.09 -13.42 -1.91
CA ASN A 103 -7.65 -13.48 -1.98
C ASN A 103 -7.07 -12.47 -2.99
N MET A 104 -7.56 -11.23 -2.93
CA MET A 104 -7.17 -10.13 -3.82
C MET A 104 -6.49 -9.02 -3.04
N LEU A 105 -5.58 -8.31 -3.70
CA LEU A 105 -5.01 -7.04 -3.26
C LEU A 105 -5.31 -5.98 -4.29
N ASP A 106 -5.68 -4.80 -3.84
CA ASP A 106 -5.82 -3.66 -4.74
C ASP A 106 -4.47 -2.99 -5.00
N VAL A 107 -4.42 -2.09 -5.98
CA VAL A 107 -3.18 -1.37 -6.35
C VAL A 107 -2.63 -0.54 -5.19
N MET A 108 -3.47 -0.10 -4.26
CA MET A 108 -3.07 0.76 -3.13
C MET A 108 -2.43 -0.10 -2.03
N ASP A 109 -2.91 -1.32 -1.82
CA ASP A 109 -2.29 -2.30 -0.94
C ASP A 109 -0.93 -2.74 -1.48
N VAL A 110 -0.82 -2.93 -2.81
CA VAL A 110 0.46 -3.19 -3.49
C VAL A 110 1.45 -2.04 -3.26
N TYR A 111 0.99 -0.78 -3.40
CA TYR A 111 1.79 0.41 -3.11
C TYR A 111 2.32 0.41 -1.68
N LYS A 112 1.45 0.19 -0.69
CA LYS A 112 1.82 0.13 0.73
C LYS A 112 2.83 -0.98 1.02
N LYS A 113 2.62 -2.17 0.47
CA LYS A 113 3.53 -3.30 0.67
C LYS A 113 4.91 -3.03 0.06
N CYS A 114 4.97 -2.40 -1.11
CA CYS A 114 6.24 -2.03 -1.75
C CYS A 114 6.96 -0.86 -1.05
N SER A 115 6.22 0.06 -0.43
CA SER A 115 6.81 1.18 0.30
C SER A 115 7.55 0.74 1.56
N VAL A 116 7.02 -0.26 2.25
CA VAL A 116 7.67 -0.90 3.41
C VAL A 116 8.98 -1.56 3.00
N LEU A 117 9.03 -2.29 1.88
CA LEU A 117 10.28 -2.91 1.41
C LEU A 117 11.37 -1.90 1.11
N THR A 118 11.01 -0.78 0.47
CA THR A 118 11.97 0.27 0.14
C THR A 118 12.54 0.89 1.42
N SER A 119 11.68 1.16 2.41
CA SER A 119 12.09 1.70 3.71
C SER A 119 13.00 0.71 4.47
N ASN A 120 12.68 -0.58 4.44
CA ASN A 120 13.49 -1.62 5.08
C ASN A 120 14.87 -1.78 4.41
N CYS A 121 14.94 -1.67 3.08
CA CYS A 121 16.20 -1.70 2.35
C CYS A 121 17.08 -0.49 2.66
N GLU A 122 16.50 0.72 2.70
CA GLU A 122 17.20 1.95 3.09
C GLU A 122 17.75 1.85 4.52
N ASN A 123 16.95 1.34 5.46
CA ASN A 123 17.39 1.14 6.84
C ASN A 123 18.53 0.11 6.95
N ASN A 124 18.44 -1.01 6.25
CA ASN A 124 19.49 -2.04 6.25
C ASN A 124 20.78 -1.55 5.57
N ALA A 125 20.67 -0.77 4.50
CA ALA A 125 21.81 -0.13 3.84
C ALA A 125 22.51 0.86 4.78
N ASN A 126 21.75 1.65 5.55
CA ASN A 126 22.31 2.59 6.52
C ASN A 126 23.03 1.87 7.67
N ILE A 127 22.42 0.81 8.22
CA ILE A 127 23.03 -0.02 9.28
C ILE A 127 24.33 -0.69 8.78
N SER A 128 24.33 -1.23 7.56
CA SER A 128 25.53 -1.84 6.98
C SER A 128 26.64 -0.82 6.71
N ALA A 129 26.31 0.40 6.30
CA ALA A 129 27.26 1.49 6.09
C ALA A 129 27.88 1.96 7.42
N GLU A 130 27.09 2.06 8.50
CA GLU A 130 27.57 2.40 9.84
C GLU A 130 28.55 1.35 10.38
N ASN A 131 28.20 0.06 10.25
CA ASN A 131 29.08 -1.05 10.64
C ASN A 131 30.39 -1.07 9.85
N PHE A 132 30.36 -0.69 8.57
CA PHE A 132 31.56 -0.60 7.73
C PHE A 132 32.47 0.59 8.10
N GLN A 133 31.90 1.70 8.57
CA GLN A 133 32.67 2.84 9.09
C GLN A 133 33.31 2.52 10.45
N GLN A 134 32.60 1.78 11.31
CA GLN A 134 33.12 1.38 12.63
C GLN A 134 34.32 0.43 12.51
N GLY A 135 34.29 -0.52 11.56
CA GLY A 135 35.44 -1.40 11.26
C GLY A 135 36.68 -0.68 10.72
N LYS A 136 36.52 0.47 10.03
CA LYS A 136 37.64 1.30 9.57
C LYS A 136 38.27 2.15 10.67
N ASN A 137 37.48 2.57 11.66
CA ASN A 137 37.98 3.35 12.79
C ASN A 137 38.78 2.51 13.80
N GLU A 138 38.50 1.21 13.91
CA GLU A 138 39.31 0.29 14.74
C GLU A 138 40.68 -0.02 14.11
N GLN A 139 40.79 -0.07 12.77
CA GLN A 139 42.08 -0.28 12.10
C GLN A 139 43.01 0.94 12.17
N LYS A 140 42.50 2.16 12.30
CA LYS A 140 43.32 3.37 12.50
C LYS A 140 43.91 3.53 13.91
N LYS A 141 43.49 2.73 14.90
CA LYS A 141 44.05 2.75 16.27
C LYS A 141 45.25 1.80 16.47
N LYS A 142 45.70 1.06 15.45
CA LYS A 142 46.85 0.14 15.54
C LYS A 142 48.03 0.56 14.64
N ILE A 143 48.52 1.79 14.78
CA ILE A 143 49.87 2.14 14.32
C ILE A 143 50.64 2.68 15.53
N PRO A 144 51.52 1.88 16.17
CA PRO A 144 52.47 2.44 17.11
C PRO A 144 53.56 3.16 16.31
N ILE A 145 53.70 4.45 16.58
CA ILE A 145 54.87 5.23 16.18
C ILE A 145 56.05 4.66 16.98
N LEU A 146 56.95 3.92 16.32
CA LEU A 146 58.24 3.56 16.90
C LEU A 146 59.16 4.78 16.76
N SER A 147 59.39 5.48 17.86
CA SER A 147 60.43 6.51 17.99
C SER A 147 61.63 5.93 18.72
N SER A 148 62.76 5.80 18.03
CA SER A 148 64.13 5.88 18.57
C SER A 148 65.09 6.09 17.41
#